data_AF-A0A954XX87-F1
#
_entry.id   AF-A0A954XX87-F1
#
_cell.length_a   1.000
_cell.length_b   1.000
_cell.length_c   1.000
_cell.angle_alpha   90.00
_cell.angle_beta   90.00
_cell.angle_gamma   90.00
#
_symmetry.space_group_name_H-M   'P 1'
#
loop_
_entity.id
_entity.type
_entity.pdbx_description
1 polymer ?
#
loop_
_entity_poly.entity_id
_entity_poly.type
_entity_poly.pdbx_seq_one_letter_code
_entity_poly.pdbx_strand_id
1 'polypeptide(L)'
;MRATAVLSEWFWPRDPRTSAEIEADVRAELQVHVAMLEEQLMHDGAPADEARRQAAAQFGDLDQYARECQRIDLGDRLWMRRLTNLVLLGLAATTAVLAWQLLESRRTIAQMQAEDQQGLVQQILDLRDHMQTAFAFGPNLLAADPDAALAAVRAAWPEILQPDVKTGLLKTFAFSKPLQPEVHPHVLQVLHLGMTDADVEVRDYAQAYVSEYAGDEIANDPAEYSQWYADHRNATVPELLAMKHRTGK
;
A
#
# COMPACT_ATOMS: atom_id res chain seq x y z
N MET A 1 10.80 17.00 -1.28
CA MET A 1 10.88 18.21 -0.43
C MET A 1 10.08 19.43 -0.94
N ARG A 2 9.30 19.37 -2.04
CA ARG A 2 8.49 20.51 -2.52
C ARG A 2 7.04 20.56 -2.04
N ALA A 3 6.48 19.46 -1.53
CA ALA A 3 5.06 19.38 -1.14
C ALA A 3 4.70 20.16 0.14
N THR A 4 5.66 20.39 1.05
CA THR A 4 5.41 21.14 2.29
C THR A 4 5.36 22.67 2.09
N ALA A 5 5.97 23.20 1.03
CA ALA A 5 5.97 24.64 0.75
C ALA A 5 4.60 25.15 0.25
N VAL A 6 3.91 24.33 -0.55
CA VAL A 6 2.62 24.70 -1.17
C VAL A 6 1.48 24.79 -0.13
N LEU A 7 1.49 23.91 0.88
CA LEU A 7 0.43 23.90 1.91
C LEU A 7 0.57 25.04 2.92
N SER A 8 1.78 25.54 3.18
CA SER A 8 1.96 26.69 4.08
C SER A 8 1.55 28.02 3.45
N GLU A 9 1.69 28.17 2.12
CA GLU A 9 1.27 29.39 1.42
C GLU A 9 -0.26 29.54 1.35
N TRP A 10 -0.99 28.43 1.27
CA TRP A 10 -2.44 28.46 1.12
C TRP A 10 -3.20 28.78 2.40
N PHE A 11 -2.72 28.31 3.55
CA PHE A 11 -3.44 28.51 4.80
C PHE A 11 -3.08 29.79 5.52
N TRP A 12 -1.84 30.27 5.37
CA TRP A 12 -1.36 31.51 6.00
C TRP A 12 -0.27 32.13 5.12
N PRO A 13 -0.62 32.89 4.07
CA PRO A 13 0.39 33.57 3.27
C PRO A 13 1.23 34.39 4.23
N ARG A 14 2.53 34.08 4.30
CA ARG A 14 3.46 34.92 5.03
C ARG A 14 3.31 36.30 4.43
N ASP A 15 2.91 37.25 5.26
CA ASP A 15 3.02 38.64 4.88
C ASP A 15 4.48 38.86 4.45
N PRO A 16 4.75 39.13 3.16
CA PRO A 16 6.10 39.24 2.67
C PRO A 16 6.78 40.50 3.23
N ARG A 17 6.01 41.41 3.84
CA ARG A 17 6.49 42.64 4.45
C ARG A 17 7.39 42.34 5.64
N THR A 18 8.52 43.03 5.67
CA THR A 18 9.44 43.10 6.78
C THR A 18 8.81 43.79 7.99
N SER A 19 9.36 43.56 9.18
CA SER A 19 8.88 44.22 10.41
C SER A 19 8.94 45.76 10.31
N ALA A 20 9.89 46.30 9.55
CA ALA A 20 10.03 47.74 9.34
C ALA A 20 8.91 48.30 8.44
N GLU A 21 8.50 47.56 7.41
CA GLU A 21 7.37 47.94 6.55
C GLU A 21 6.06 47.91 7.32
N ILE A 22 5.86 46.88 8.16
CA ILE A 22 4.68 46.80 9.04
C ILE A 22 4.66 47.98 10.03
N GLU A 23 5.81 48.35 10.61
CA GLU A 23 5.89 49.52 11.50
C GLU A 23 5.56 50.82 10.77
N ALA A 24 6.05 50.99 9.54
CA ALA A 24 5.77 52.15 8.72
C ALA A 24 4.27 52.27 8.39
N ASP A 25 3.62 51.16 8.03
CA ASP A 25 2.19 51.10 7.76
C ASP A 25 1.36 51.44 9.01
N VAL A 26 1.70 50.85 10.17
CA VAL A 26 1.02 51.14 11.44
C VAL A 26 1.16 52.62 11.82
N ARG A 27 2.35 53.20 11.64
CA ARG A 27 2.58 54.63 11.91
C ARG A 27 1.80 55.51 10.94
N ALA A 28 1.72 55.14 9.66
CA ALA A 28 0.95 55.86 8.66
C ALA A 28 -0.56 55.82 8.98
N GLU A 29 -1.10 54.66 9.35
CA GLU A 29 -2.51 54.50 9.74
C GLU A 29 -2.84 55.31 11.01
N LEU A 30 -1.98 55.27 12.03
CA LEU A 30 -2.14 56.10 13.23
C LEU A 30 -2.14 57.59 12.90
N GLN A 31 -1.29 58.06 12.00
CA GLN A 31 -1.28 59.46 11.55
C GLN A 31 -2.58 59.85 10.84
N VAL A 32 -3.16 58.95 10.04
CA VAL A 32 -4.47 59.17 9.41
C VAL A 32 -5.56 59.31 10.47
N HIS A 33 -5.56 58.46 11.51
CA HIS A 33 -6.54 58.56 12.60
C HIS A 33 -6.40 59.85 13.43
N VAL A 34 -5.17 60.30 13.69
CA VAL A 34 -4.92 61.60 14.35
C VAL A 34 -5.46 62.74 13.49
N ALA A 35 -5.22 62.71 12.18
CA ALA A 35 -5.71 63.73 11.25
C ALA A 35 -7.24 63.75 11.15
N MET A 36 -7.89 62.58 11.11
CA MET A 36 -9.36 62.47 11.12
C MET A 36 -9.96 63.05 12.41
N LEU A 37 -9.32 62.84 13.55
CA LEU A 37 -9.76 63.39 14.83
C LEU A 37 -9.56 64.91 14.89
N GLU A 38 -8.44 65.43 14.36
CA GLU A 38 -8.21 66.88 14.21
C GLU A 38 -9.33 67.52 13.36
N GLU A 39 -9.68 66.91 12.22
CA GLU A 39 -10.76 67.39 11.35
C GLU A 39 -12.13 67.37 12.07
N GLN A 40 -12.43 66.29 12.79
CA GLN A 40 -13.66 66.18 13.57
C GLN A 40 -13.76 67.28 14.65
N LEU A 41 -12.68 67.52 15.40
CA LEU A 41 -12.64 68.57 16.42
C LEU A 41 -12.81 69.97 15.82
N MET A 42 -12.23 70.21 14.64
CA MET A 42 -12.44 71.47 13.91
C MET A 42 -13.89 71.63 13.45
N HIS A 43 -14.52 70.54 12.97
CA HIS A 43 -15.94 70.54 12.61
C HIS A 43 -16.83 70.89 13.81
N ASP A 44 -16.47 70.40 15.00
CA ASP A 44 -17.17 70.66 16.26
C ASP A 44 -16.88 72.06 16.84
N GLY A 45 -16.14 72.89 16.11
CA GLY A 45 -15.92 74.30 16.41
C GLY A 45 -14.62 74.62 17.14
N ALA A 46 -13.72 73.65 17.33
CA ALA A 46 -12.40 73.91 17.90
C ALA A 46 -11.49 74.67 16.90
N PRO A 47 -10.71 75.67 17.35
CA PRO A 47 -9.66 76.27 16.52
C PRO A 47 -8.63 75.22 16.09
N ALA A 48 -8.10 75.31 14.87
CA ALA A 48 -7.19 74.31 14.30
C ALA A 48 -5.98 73.96 15.19
N ASP A 49 -5.33 74.95 15.80
CA ASP A 49 -4.17 74.71 16.69
C ASP A 49 -4.58 74.02 18.00
N GLU A 50 -5.82 74.18 18.44
CA GLU A 50 -6.36 73.48 19.61
C GLU A 50 -6.82 72.06 19.26
N ALA A 51 -7.48 71.89 18.11
CA ALA A 51 -7.86 70.59 17.57
C ALA A 51 -6.64 69.67 17.39
N ARG A 52 -5.55 70.17 16.80
CA ARG A 52 -4.30 69.41 16.63
C ARG A 52 -3.68 68.98 17.95
N ARG A 53 -3.64 69.88 18.94
CA ARG A 53 -3.09 69.58 20.28
C ARG A 53 -3.96 68.57 21.02
N GLN A 54 -5.28 68.71 20.94
CA GLN A 54 -6.21 67.76 21.55
C GLN A 54 -6.13 66.38 20.89
N ALA A 55 -6.09 66.31 19.56
CA ALA A 55 -5.94 65.05 18.83
C ALA A 55 -4.63 64.33 19.19
N ALA A 56 -3.50 65.05 19.21
CA ALA A 56 -2.21 64.51 19.63
C ALA A 56 -2.21 64.06 21.10
N ALA A 57 -2.83 64.82 22.00
CA ALA A 57 -2.92 64.47 23.41
C ALA A 57 -3.81 63.24 23.65
N GLN A 58 -4.86 63.05 22.85
CA GLN A 58 -5.80 61.93 23.01
C GLN A 58 -5.19 60.59 22.58
N PHE A 59 -4.33 60.59 21.55
CA PHE A 59 -3.59 59.39 21.10
C PHE A 59 -2.35 59.06 21.95
N GLY A 60 -1.82 60.03 22.70
CA GLY A 60 -0.68 59.82 23.60
C GLY A 60 0.65 59.53 22.87
N ASP A 61 1.48 58.67 23.44
CA ASP A 61 2.74 58.24 22.84
C ASP A 61 2.47 57.19 21.74
N LEU A 62 2.43 57.65 20.48
CA LEU A 62 2.22 56.81 19.31
C LEU A 62 3.27 55.70 19.17
N ASP A 63 4.51 55.94 19.59
CA ASP A 63 5.56 54.92 19.52
C ASP A 63 5.35 53.84 20.58
N GLN A 64 4.78 54.19 21.75
CA GLN A 64 4.38 53.20 22.74
C GLN A 64 3.26 52.30 22.22
N TYR A 65 2.24 52.88 21.59
CA TYR A 65 1.14 52.11 20.99
C TYR A 65 1.62 51.19 19.87
N ALA A 66 2.47 51.69 18.97
CA ALA A 66 3.04 50.90 17.88
C ALA A 66 3.82 49.67 18.39
N ARG A 67 4.64 49.84 19.45
CA ARG A 67 5.37 48.72 20.08
C ARG A 67 4.44 47.69 20.72
N GLU A 68 3.36 48.13 21.34
CA GLU A 68 2.40 47.23 21.99
C GLU A 68 1.63 46.39 20.95
N CYS A 69 1.16 47.02 19.86
CA CYS A 69 0.55 46.33 18.72
C CYS A 69 1.50 45.31 18.10
N GLN A 70 2.77 45.68 17.91
CA GLN A 70 3.79 44.77 17.38
C GLN A 70 4.03 43.57 18.30
N ARG A 71 4.06 43.79 19.62
CA ARG A 71 4.24 42.70 20.59
C ARG A 71 3.07 41.71 20.55
N ILE A 72 1.85 42.21 20.41
CA ILE A 72 0.63 41.39 20.29
C ILE A 72 0.68 40.56 18.99
N ASP A 73 0.93 41.19 17.84
CA ASP A 73 0.97 40.49 16.54
C ASP A 73 2.11 39.45 16.48
N LEU A 74 3.30 39.78 16.99
CA LEU A 74 4.41 38.82 17.06
C LEU A 74 4.12 37.66 18.03
N GLY A 75 3.45 37.94 19.15
CA GLY A 75 3.05 36.93 20.14
C GLY A 75 2.10 35.91 19.53
N ASP A 76 1.07 36.37 18.82
CA ASP A 76 0.07 35.52 18.18
C ASP A 76 0.69 34.66 17.07
N ARG A 77 1.58 35.22 16.24
CA ARG A 77 2.30 34.46 15.20
C ARG A 77 3.17 33.35 15.78
N LEU A 78 3.90 33.62 16.87
CA LEU A 78 4.72 32.62 17.54
C LEU A 78 3.86 31.51 18.16
N TRP A 79 2.73 31.87 18.77
CA TRP A 79 1.79 30.91 19.34
C TRP A 79 1.16 30.02 18.26
N MET A 80 0.66 30.60 17.18
CA MET A 80 0.11 29.87 16.04
C MET A 80 1.13 28.91 15.44
N ARG A 81 2.37 29.36 15.24
CA ARG A 81 3.45 28.50 14.72
C ARG A 81 3.74 27.32 15.64
N ARG A 82 3.73 27.51 16.96
CA ARG A 82 3.91 26.43 17.94
C ARG A 82 2.75 25.45 17.87
N LEU A 83 1.51 25.93 17.82
CA LEU A 83 0.32 25.08 17.70
C LEU A 83 0.35 24.25 16.41
N THR A 84 0.64 24.88 15.26
CA THR A 84 0.77 24.18 13.99
C THR A 84 1.85 23.10 14.04
N ASN A 85 3.02 23.40 14.60
CA ASN A 85 4.09 22.41 14.75
C ASN A 85 3.66 21.24 15.64
N LEU A 86 2.93 21.49 16.74
CA LEU A 86 2.42 20.42 17.61
C LEU A 86 1.42 19.52 16.87
N VAL A 87 0.50 20.12 16.10
CA VAL A 87 -0.46 19.36 15.29
C VAL A 87 0.26 18.51 14.24
N LEU A 88 1.25 19.07 13.54
CA LEU A 88 2.02 18.33 12.52
C LEU A 88 2.83 17.19 13.14
N LEU A 89 3.45 17.41 14.31
CA LEU A 89 4.15 16.35 15.04
C LEU A 89 3.20 15.24 15.49
N GLY A 90 2.01 15.59 16.00
CA GLY A 90 0.99 14.63 16.38
C GLY A 90 0.50 13.79 15.18
N LEU A 91 0.30 14.44 14.03
CA LEU A 91 -0.07 13.75 12.79
C LEU A 91 1.03 12.80 12.32
N ALA A 92 2.28 13.25 12.31
CA ALA A 92 3.43 12.43 11.92
C ALA A 92 3.65 11.22 12.86
N ALA A 93 3.44 11.40 14.16
CA ALA A 93 3.50 10.30 15.13
C ALA A 93 2.39 9.27 14.86
N THR A 94 1.16 9.74 14.61
CA THR A 94 0.02 8.86 14.30
C THR A 94 0.26 8.03 13.04
N THR A 95 0.76 8.65 11.97
CA THR A 95 1.06 7.92 10.72
C THR A 95 2.18 6.91 10.90
N ALA A 96 3.21 7.22 11.70
CA ALA A 96 4.28 6.29 12.02
C ALA A 96 3.77 5.06 12.80
N VAL A 97 2.85 5.26 13.76
CA VAL A 97 2.23 4.15 14.51
C VAL A 97 1.39 3.25 13.60
N LEU A 98 0.57 3.83 12.72
CA LEU A 98 -0.23 3.04 11.77
C LEU A 98 0.66 2.27 10.79
N ALA A 99 1.74 2.88 10.29
CA ALA A 99 2.69 2.20 9.42
C ALA A 99 3.38 1.03 10.14
N TRP A 100 3.77 1.21 11.40
CA TRP A 100 4.31 0.14 12.22
C TRP A 100 3.33 -1.02 12.42
N GLN A 101 2.07 -0.71 12.76
CA GLN A 101 1.02 -1.72 12.93
C GLN A 101 0.76 -2.53 11.66
N LEU A 102 0.78 -1.90 10.49
CA LEU A 102 0.64 -2.58 9.20
C LEU A 102 1.84 -3.48 8.87
N LEU A 103 3.05 -3.07 9.25
CA LEU A 103 4.23 -3.92 9.10
C LEU A 103 4.16 -5.14 10.03
N GLU A 104 3.71 -4.94 11.26
CA GLU A 104 3.58 -6.02 12.23
C GLU A 104 2.46 -7.00 11.83
N SER A 105 1.30 -6.51 11.37
CA SER A 105 0.24 -7.39 10.88
C SER A 105 0.68 -8.23 9.68
N ARG A 106 1.45 -7.65 8.76
CA ARG A 106 2.06 -8.38 7.64
C ARG A 106 3.03 -9.45 8.11
N ARG A 107 3.81 -9.20 9.16
CA ARG A 107 4.70 -10.21 9.76
C ARG A 107 3.91 -11.36 10.37
N THR A 108 2.86 -11.06 11.13
CA THR A 108 2.01 -12.09 11.73
C THR A 108 1.32 -12.93 10.66
N ILE A 109 0.76 -12.32 9.62
CA ILE A 109 0.15 -13.05 8.50
C ILE A 109 1.19 -13.93 7.81
N ALA A 110 2.40 -13.41 7.54
CA ALA A 110 3.47 -14.19 6.93
C ALA A 110 3.93 -15.36 7.81
N GLN A 111 3.96 -15.19 9.13
CA GLN A 111 4.25 -16.27 10.08
C GLN A 111 3.15 -17.34 10.09
N MET A 112 1.89 -16.93 10.14
CA MET A 112 0.74 -17.86 10.08
C MET A 112 0.73 -18.64 8.75
N GLN A 113 1.00 -17.98 7.63
CA GLN A 113 1.11 -18.63 6.32
C GLN A 113 2.29 -19.62 6.28
N ALA A 114 3.43 -19.27 6.88
CA ALA A 114 4.57 -20.17 6.96
C ALA A 114 4.29 -21.39 7.85
N GLU A 115 3.59 -21.20 8.97
CA GLU A 115 3.17 -22.30 9.87
C GLU A 115 2.15 -23.21 9.17
N ASP A 116 1.14 -22.65 8.50
CA ASP A 116 0.15 -23.40 7.73
C ASP A 116 0.82 -24.19 6.58
N GLN A 117 1.73 -23.56 5.84
CA GLN A 117 2.53 -24.23 4.82
C GLN A 117 3.35 -25.38 5.41
N GLN A 118 4.02 -25.19 6.55
CA GLN A 118 4.77 -26.27 7.21
C GLN A 118 3.86 -27.41 7.67
N GLY A 119 2.67 -27.08 8.19
CA GLY A 119 1.63 -28.05 8.53
C GLY A 119 1.19 -28.88 7.32
N LEU A 120 0.95 -28.24 6.18
CA LEU A 120 0.63 -28.92 4.92
C LEU A 120 1.78 -29.79 4.42
N VAL A 121 3.03 -29.31 4.47
CA VAL A 121 4.21 -30.12 4.12
C VAL A 121 4.26 -31.38 4.98
N GLN A 122 4.14 -31.24 6.30
CA GLN A 122 4.18 -32.38 7.20
C GLN A 122 3.04 -33.37 6.90
N GLN A 123 1.83 -32.87 6.67
CA GLN A 123 0.70 -33.69 6.28
C GLN A 123 0.96 -34.46 4.98
N ILE A 124 1.54 -33.82 3.96
CA ILE A 124 1.93 -34.48 2.71
C ILE A 124 3.00 -35.55 2.95
N LEU A 125 4.00 -35.27 3.78
CA LEU A 125 5.06 -36.23 4.11
C LEU A 125 4.52 -37.42 4.90
N ASP A 126 3.51 -37.23 5.75
CA ASP A 126 2.85 -38.31 6.47
C ASP A 126 2.03 -39.23 5.53
N LEU A 127 1.67 -38.76 4.33
CA LEU A 127 1.07 -39.60 3.28
C LEU A 127 2.07 -40.58 2.64
N ARG A 128 3.38 -40.34 2.83
CA ARG A 128 4.45 -41.10 2.16
C ARG A 128 4.28 -42.60 2.29
N ASP A 129 3.71 -43.06 3.40
CA ASP A 129 3.62 -44.48 3.71
C ASP A 129 2.22 -45.09 3.43
N HIS A 130 1.23 -44.30 2.97
CA HIS A 130 -0.16 -44.73 2.80
C HIS A 130 -0.90 -44.11 1.60
N MET A 131 -0.88 -44.79 0.45
CA MET A 131 -1.56 -44.35 -0.79
C MET A 131 -3.07 -44.03 -0.59
N GLN A 132 -3.79 -44.81 0.22
CA GLN A 132 -5.23 -44.60 0.45
C GLN A 132 -5.52 -43.24 1.10
N THR A 133 -4.56 -42.69 1.83
CA THR A 133 -4.65 -41.39 2.49
C THR A 133 -4.44 -40.24 1.50
N ALA A 134 -3.71 -40.46 0.40
CA ALA A 134 -3.40 -39.41 -0.58
C ALA A 134 -4.65 -38.84 -1.24
N PHE A 135 -5.65 -39.69 -1.54
CA PHE A 135 -6.93 -39.22 -2.07
C PHE A 135 -7.79 -38.50 -1.03
N ALA A 136 -7.73 -38.92 0.23
CA ALA A 136 -8.46 -38.27 1.32
C ALA A 136 -7.89 -36.89 1.66
N PHE A 137 -6.60 -36.66 1.36
CA PHE A 137 -5.92 -35.39 1.61
C PHE A 137 -6.23 -34.31 0.57
N GLY A 138 -6.60 -34.71 -0.65
CA GLY A 138 -6.82 -33.79 -1.76
C GLY A 138 -7.74 -32.60 -1.44
N PRO A 139 -8.91 -32.80 -0.79
CA PRO A 139 -9.78 -31.70 -0.39
C PRO A 139 -9.13 -30.68 0.56
N ASN A 140 -8.27 -31.12 1.50
CA ASN A 140 -7.58 -30.20 2.41
C ASN A 140 -6.58 -29.33 1.66
N LEU A 141 -5.84 -29.94 0.73
CA LEU A 141 -4.86 -29.23 -0.09
C LEU A 141 -5.53 -28.22 -1.03
N LEU A 142 -6.69 -28.57 -1.58
CA LEU A 142 -7.47 -27.67 -2.43
C LEU A 142 -8.15 -26.55 -1.62
N ALA A 143 -8.53 -26.80 -0.36
CA ALA A 143 -9.17 -25.81 0.51
C ALA A 143 -8.18 -24.79 1.11
N ALA A 144 -6.88 -25.09 1.08
CA ALA A 144 -5.83 -24.17 1.51
C ALA A 144 -5.69 -22.98 0.55
N ASP A 145 -4.95 -21.95 0.99
CA ASP A 145 -4.53 -20.88 0.09
C ASP A 145 -3.75 -21.46 -1.11
N PRO A 146 -4.08 -21.11 -2.36
CA PRO A 146 -3.47 -21.75 -3.53
C PRO A 146 -1.94 -21.64 -3.58
N ASP A 147 -1.38 -20.51 -3.18
CA ASP A 147 0.07 -20.30 -3.16
C ASP A 147 0.71 -21.15 -2.07
N ALA A 148 0.09 -21.22 -0.89
CA ALA A 148 0.55 -22.09 0.21
C ALA A 148 0.49 -23.57 -0.18
N ALA A 149 -0.60 -24.03 -0.81
CA ALA A 149 -0.76 -25.40 -1.28
C ALA A 149 0.32 -25.79 -2.29
N LEU A 150 0.57 -24.95 -3.30
CA LEU A 150 1.64 -25.15 -4.27
C LEU A 150 3.02 -25.17 -3.60
N ALA A 151 3.29 -24.23 -2.69
CA ALA A 151 4.56 -24.14 -1.98
C ALA A 151 4.80 -25.38 -1.10
N ALA A 152 3.76 -25.90 -0.46
CA ALA A 152 3.82 -27.13 0.31
C ALA A 152 4.11 -28.35 -0.58
N VAL A 153 3.41 -28.49 -1.72
CA VAL A 153 3.66 -29.58 -2.67
C VAL A 153 5.09 -29.52 -3.20
N ARG A 154 5.57 -28.35 -3.62
CA ARG A 154 6.97 -28.18 -4.10
C ARG A 154 7.99 -28.56 -3.05
N ALA A 155 7.78 -28.16 -1.79
CA ALA A 155 8.69 -28.46 -0.70
C ALA A 155 8.70 -29.96 -0.35
N ALA A 156 7.54 -30.62 -0.38
CA ALA A 156 7.43 -32.05 -0.08
C ALA A 156 7.86 -32.95 -1.26
N TRP A 157 7.71 -32.49 -2.51
CA TRP A 157 7.93 -33.28 -3.72
C TRP A 157 9.21 -34.13 -3.76
N PRO A 158 10.42 -33.59 -3.46
CA PRO A 158 11.65 -34.38 -3.51
C PRO A 158 11.73 -35.48 -2.44
N GLU A 159 10.98 -35.35 -1.34
CA GLU A 159 10.97 -36.30 -0.23
C GLU A 159 9.95 -37.44 -0.43
N ILE A 160 9.04 -37.29 -1.40
CA ILE A 160 8.05 -38.32 -1.74
C ILE A 160 8.71 -39.35 -2.65
N LEU A 161 9.06 -40.51 -2.09
CA LEU A 161 9.71 -41.58 -2.84
C LEU A 161 8.75 -42.49 -3.59
N GLN A 162 7.47 -42.54 -3.21
CA GLN A 162 6.48 -43.42 -3.81
C GLN A 162 5.81 -42.76 -5.02
N PRO A 163 5.92 -43.31 -6.24
CA PRO A 163 5.29 -42.76 -7.45
C PRO A 163 3.77 -42.57 -7.31
N ASP A 164 3.09 -43.53 -6.67
CA ASP A 164 1.63 -43.48 -6.45
C ASP A 164 1.18 -42.25 -5.63
N VAL A 165 2.00 -41.80 -4.68
CA VAL A 165 1.69 -40.61 -3.88
C VAL A 165 1.83 -39.36 -4.75
N LYS A 166 2.88 -39.29 -5.59
CA LYS A 166 3.07 -38.19 -6.54
C LYS A 166 1.94 -38.11 -7.54
N THR A 167 1.56 -39.22 -8.18
CA THR A 167 0.45 -39.25 -9.14
C THR A 167 -0.89 -38.92 -8.47
N GLY A 168 -1.12 -39.35 -7.22
CA GLY A 168 -2.26 -38.94 -6.40
C GLY A 168 -2.33 -37.43 -6.15
N LEU A 169 -1.18 -36.77 -5.90
CA LEU A 169 -1.10 -35.32 -5.78
C LEU A 169 -1.39 -34.64 -7.13
N LEU A 170 -0.77 -35.07 -8.24
CA LEU A 170 -1.05 -34.52 -9.58
C LEU A 170 -2.55 -34.58 -9.90
N LYS A 171 -3.15 -35.73 -9.62
CA LYS A 171 -4.56 -36.01 -9.84
C LYS A 171 -5.47 -35.07 -9.04
N THR A 172 -5.10 -34.77 -7.79
CA THR A 172 -5.84 -33.85 -6.92
C THR A 172 -6.01 -32.47 -7.57
N PHE A 173 -4.93 -31.92 -8.13
CA PHE A 173 -4.99 -30.61 -8.81
C PHE A 173 -5.70 -30.71 -10.15
N ALA A 174 -5.37 -31.72 -10.98
CA ALA A 174 -5.98 -31.88 -12.29
C ALA A 174 -7.51 -32.06 -12.24
N PHE A 175 -8.04 -32.73 -11.20
CA PHE A 175 -9.46 -32.91 -10.98
C PHE A 175 -10.03 -32.02 -9.86
N SER A 176 -9.57 -30.79 -9.69
CA SER A 176 -10.16 -29.90 -8.66
C SER A 176 -11.61 -29.47 -8.99
N LYS A 177 -12.01 -29.54 -10.27
CA LYS A 177 -13.30 -29.06 -10.80
C LYS A 177 -14.57 -29.65 -10.15
N PRO A 178 -14.65 -30.94 -9.77
CA PRO A 178 -15.84 -31.49 -9.12
C PRO A 178 -15.97 -31.06 -7.65
N LEU A 179 -14.88 -30.57 -7.03
CA LEU A 179 -14.81 -30.26 -5.61
C LEU A 179 -14.91 -28.77 -5.32
N GLN A 180 -14.62 -27.91 -6.31
CA GLN A 180 -14.67 -26.46 -6.18
C GLN A 180 -15.32 -25.80 -7.39
N PRO A 181 -16.02 -24.66 -7.20
CA PRO A 181 -16.62 -23.92 -8.31
C PRO A 181 -15.57 -23.37 -9.30
N GLU A 182 -14.31 -23.21 -8.84
CA GLU A 182 -13.18 -22.72 -9.63
C GLU A 182 -12.06 -23.76 -9.69
N VAL A 183 -11.36 -23.82 -10.82
CA VAL A 183 -10.21 -24.71 -10.99
C VAL A 183 -8.99 -24.10 -10.29
N HIS A 184 -8.17 -24.91 -9.62
CA HIS A 184 -7.02 -24.42 -8.88
C HIS A 184 -6.06 -23.64 -9.82
N PRO A 185 -5.61 -22.43 -9.47
CA PRO A 185 -4.84 -21.58 -10.39
C PRO A 185 -3.47 -22.18 -10.77
N HIS A 186 -2.91 -23.02 -9.89
CA HIS A 186 -1.56 -23.58 -10.06
C HIS A 186 -1.50 -25.00 -10.64
N VAL A 187 -2.57 -25.48 -11.29
CA VAL A 187 -2.60 -26.84 -11.88
C VAL A 187 -1.38 -27.11 -12.75
N LEU A 188 -1.06 -26.20 -13.68
CA LEU A 188 0.05 -26.39 -14.60
C LEU A 188 1.41 -26.42 -13.89
N GLN A 189 1.57 -25.65 -12.82
CA GLN A 189 2.82 -25.62 -12.05
C GLN A 189 3.04 -26.90 -11.25
N VAL A 190 1.96 -27.54 -10.77
CA VAL A 190 2.02 -28.85 -10.12
C VAL A 190 2.29 -29.95 -11.15
N LEU A 191 1.63 -29.91 -12.31
CA LEU A 191 1.90 -30.84 -13.41
C LEU A 191 3.35 -30.76 -13.90
N HIS A 192 3.95 -29.56 -13.89
CA HIS A 192 5.35 -29.39 -14.24
C HIS A 192 6.32 -30.12 -13.29
N LEU A 193 5.98 -30.25 -12.00
CA LEU A 193 6.76 -31.08 -11.08
C LEU A 193 6.75 -32.54 -11.51
N GLY A 194 5.60 -33.04 -11.98
CA GLY A 194 5.48 -34.37 -12.54
C GLY A 194 6.24 -34.54 -13.87
N MET A 195 6.13 -33.57 -14.79
CA MET A 195 6.83 -33.60 -16.09
C MET A 195 8.35 -33.61 -15.95
N THR A 196 8.89 -33.04 -14.86
CA THR A 196 10.33 -32.97 -14.58
C THR A 196 10.78 -33.99 -13.54
N ASP A 197 9.92 -34.94 -13.16
CA ASP A 197 10.24 -35.95 -12.16
C ASP A 197 11.31 -36.93 -12.66
N ALA A 198 12.06 -37.54 -11.73
CA ALA A 198 13.05 -38.56 -12.06
C ALA A 198 12.39 -39.90 -12.45
N ASP A 199 11.22 -40.19 -11.89
CA ASP A 199 10.46 -41.40 -12.17
C ASP A 199 9.71 -41.29 -13.51
N VAL A 200 9.82 -42.32 -14.36
CA VAL A 200 9.17 -42.33 -15.69
C VAL A 200 7.66 -42.43 -15.59
N GLU A 201 7.12 -43.18 -14.62
CA GLU A 201 5.69 -43.35 -14.45
C GLU A 201 5.02 -42.03 -14.04
N VAL A 202 5.68 -41.27 -13.17
CA VAL A 202 5.21 -39.93 -12.76
C VAL A 202 5.23 -38.95 -13.94
N ARG A 203 6.27 -39.00 -14.78
CA ARG A 203 6.36 -38.17 -15.99
C ARG A 203 5.26 -38.51 -16.99
N ASP A 204 5.10 -39.79 -17.32
CA ASP A 204 4.07 -40.26 -18.27
C ASP A 204 2.67 -39.87 -17.78
N TYR A 205 2.44 -39.98 -16.46
CA TYR A 205 1.18 -39.58 -15.84
C TYR A 205 0.92 -38.07 -15.96
N ALA A 206 1.92 -37.23 -15.66
CA ALA A 206 1.81 -35.78 -15.80
C ALA A 206 1.61 -35.37 -17.26
N GLN A 207 2.30 -36.05 -18.18
CA GLN A 207 2.23 -35.81 -19.62
C GLN A 207 0.81 -36.02 -20.14
N ALA A 208 0.11 -37.07 -19.70
CA ALA A 208 -1.27 -37.33 -20.10
C ALA A 208 -2.18 -36.12 -19.78
N TYR A 209 -2.01 -35.47 -18.62
CA TYR A 209 -2.76 -34.25 -18.29
C TYR A 209 -2.29 -33.04 -19.07
N VAL A 210 -0.98 -32.87 -19.27
CA VAL A 210 -0.45 -31.77 -20.08
C VAL A 210 -0.97 -31.84 -21.52
N SER A 211 -1.07 -33.03 -22.12
CA SER A 211 -1.70 -33.26 -23.43
C SER A 211 -3.15 -32.75 -23.49
N GLU A 212 -3.90 -32.80 -22.39
CA GLU A 212 -5.26 -32.26 -22.35
C GLU A 212 -5.28 -30.73 -22.52
N TYR A 213 -4.24 -30.03 -22.05
CA TYR A 213 -4.13 -28.57 -22.09
C TYR A 213 -3.34 -28.04 -23.29
N ALA A 214 -2.20 -28.66 -23.62
CA ALA A 214 -1.28 -28.20 -24.65
C ALA A 214 -1.49 -28.91 -26.01
N GLY A 215 -2.05 -30.11 -26.00
CA GLY A 215 -2.06 -31.02 -27.16
C GLY A 215 -0.89 -32.00 -27.15
N ASP A 216 -1.04 -33.10 -27.89
CA ASP A 216 -0.09 -34.23 -27.84
C ASP A 216 1.28 -33.88 -28.41
N GLU A 217 1.35 -33.06 -29.46
CA GLU A 217 2.61 -32.66 -30.09
C GLU A 217 3.54 -31.98 -29.07
N ILE A 218 3.03 -30.96 -28.37
CA ILE A 218 3.78 -30.22 -27.36
C ILE A 218 4.13 -31.09 -26.16
N ALA A 219 3.21 -31.96 -25.70
CA ALA A 219 3.43 -32.76 -24.51
C ALA A 219 4.50 -33.85 -24.70
N ASN A 220 4.70 -34.35 -25.94
CA ASN A 220 5.67 -35.41 -26.26
C ASN A 220 7.07 -34.89 -26.58
N ASP A 221 7.26 -33.59 -26.83
CA ASP A 221 8.57 -32.98 -27.08
C ASP A 221 9.03 -32.18 -25.84
N PRO A 222 10.06 -32.63 -25.10
CA PRO A 222 10.53 -31.93 -23.91
C PRO A 222 11.00 -30.49 -24.15
N ALA A 223 11.54 -30.18 -25.34
CA ALA A 223 12.02 -28.84 -25.67
C ALA A 223 10.84 -27.91 -25.96
N GLU A 224 9.86 -28.37 -26.75
CA GLU A 224 8.64 -27.61 -27.01
C GLU A 224 7.82 -27.42 -25.72
N TYR A 225 7.67 -28.47 -24.91
CA TYR A 225 7.01 -28.39 -23.61
C TYR A 225 7.68 -27.36 -22.70
N SER A 226 9.02 -27.35 -22.60
CA SER A 226 9.74 -26.42 -21.73
C SER A 226 9.50 -24.96 -22.14
N GLN A 227 9.51 -24.68 -23.45
CA GLN A 227 9.19 -23.35 -23.97
C GLN A 227 7.73 -22.98 -23.68
N TRP A 228 6.80 -23.88 -24.00
CA TRP A 228 5.38 -23.67 -23.77
C TRP A 228 5.07 -23.43 -22.29
N TYR A 229 5.67 -24.19 -21.39
CA TYR A 229 5.52 -23.99 -19.94
C TYR A 229 6.06 -22.63 -19.50
N ALA A 230 7.22 -22.20 -19.99
CA ALA A 230 7.78 -20.89 -19.66
C ALA A 230 6.83 -19.74 -20.02
N ASP A 231 6.15 -19.86 -21.16
CA ASP A 231 5.21 -18.87 -21.67
C ASP A 231 3.84 -18.90 -20.95
N HIS A 232 3.44 -20.07 -20.43
CA HIS A 232 2.06 -20.30 -19.93
C HIS A 232 1.96 -20.73 -18.47
N ARG A 233 3.04 -20.82 -17.69
CA ARG A 233 3.03 -21.32 -16.30
C ARG A 233 2.07 -20.62 -15.32
N ASN A 234 1.60 -19.42 -15.66
CA ASN A 234 0.67 -18.62 -14.86
C ASN A 234 -0.73 -18.54 -15.49
N ALA A 235 -0.95 -19.20 -16.63
CA ALA A 235 -2.25 -19.24 -17.28
C ALA A 235 -3.22 -20.13 -16.50
N THR A 236 -4.45 -19.66 -16.39
CA THR A 236 -5.55 -20.39 -15.78
C THR A 236 -6.00 -21.54 -16.69
N VAL A 237 -6.66 -22.55 -16.11
CA VAL A 237 -7.18 -23.68 -16.90
C VAL A 237 -8.12 -23.25 -18.04
N PRO A 238 -9.07 -22.31 -17.86
CA PRO A 238 -9.87 -21.80 -18.97
C PRO A 238 -9.04 -21.18 -20.10
N GLU A 239 -7.97 -20.45 -19.78
CA GLU A 239 -7.07 -19.87 -20.78
C GLU A 239 -6.31 -20.95 -21.56
N LEU A 240 -5.77 -21.95 -20.85
CA LEU A 240 -5.07 -23.08 -21.46
C LEU A 240 -5.98 -23.86 -22.42
N LEU A 241 -7.22 -24.15 -22.01
CA LEU A 241 -8.20 -24.84 -22.86
C LEU A 241 -8.60 -23.98 -24.07
N ALA A 242 -8.74 -22.67 -23.91
CA ALA A 242 -9.04 -21.76 -25.02
C ALA A 242 -7.89 -21.69 -26.05
N MET A 243 -6.64 -21.85 -25.62
CA MET A 243 -5.46 -21.87 -26.50
C MET A 243 -5.43 -23.14 -27.36
N LYS A 244 -5.68 -24.31 -26.77
CA LYS A 244 -5.72 -25.60 -27.49
C LYS A 244 -6.67 -25.59 -28.68
N HIS A 245 -7.82 -24.93 -28.56
CA HIS A 245 -8.79 -24.82 -29.65
C HIS A 245 -8.32 -23.96 -30.84
N ARG A 246 -7.27 -23.13 -30.67
CA ARG A 246 -6.74 -22.27 -31.73
C ARG A 246 -5.67 -22.96 -32.58
N THR A 247 -4.91 -23.88 -32.01
CA THR A 247 -3.82 -24.59 -32.68
C THR A 247 -4.28 -25.82 -33.47
N GLY A 248 -5.46 -26.37 -33.16
CA GLY A 248 -6.03 -27.54 -33.86
C GLY A 248 -6.78 -27.24 -35.18
N LYS A 249 -6.47 -26.14 -35.88
CA LYS A 249 -7.03 -25.80 -37.21
C LYS A 249 -5.92 -25.71 -38.24
#